data_AF-A0A7U6KR00-F1
#
_entry.id   AF-A0A7U6KR00-F1
#
_cell.length_a   1.000
_cell.length_b   1.000
_cell.length_c   1.000
_cell.angle_alpha   90.00
_cell.angle_beta   90.00
_cell.angle_gamma   90.00
#
_symmetry.space_group_name_H-M   'P 1'
#
loop_
_entity.id
_entity.type
_entity.pdbx_description
1 polymer ?
#
loop_
_entity_poly.entity_id
_entity_poly.type
_entity_poly.pdbx_seq_one_letter_code
_entity_poly.pdbx_strand_id
1 'polypeptide(L)'
;MALTTYHHGITATETSNITPIIKSVSMSTIALVSTSIDADDAKYPLDTPVLLTGITTDDVTKAGAKDTLLSQCLQTIKSIQNTSVVVLRLSEPVDIATVDTLLSSQSRLGVTPKILIAPEIDTPDMTRKLVEIAKKRRAFVYASPRAEDGTLITVKEDIAAYRDTFAARELMLIEGEWGVPAGKVTRRLWASKPYPTLVEKKMLISPQLSR
;
A
#
# COMPACT_ATOMS: atom_id res chain seq x y z
N MET A 1 -23.87 -16.52 43.16
CA MET A 1 -24.47 -16.71 44.49
C MET A 1 -23.60 -17.66 45.27
N ALA A 2 -23.25 -17.31 46.50
CA ALA A 2 -22.28 -18.02 47.33
C ALA A 2 -22.79 -19.43 47.70
N LEU A 3 -21.96 -20.45 47.46
CA LEU A 3 -22.17 -21.82 47.95
C LEU A 3 -21.67 -21.87 49.40
N THR A 4 -22.52 -21.57 50.38
CA THR A 4 -22.12 -21.55 51.81
C THR A 4 -22.39 -22.87 52.55
N THR A 5 -22.60 -23.98 51.83
CA THR A 5 -22.73 -25.31 52.47
C THR A 5 -21.40 -26.04 52.37
N TYR A 6 -20.75 -26.24 53.52
CA TYR A 6 -19.51 -27.02 53.62
C TYR A 6 -19.81 -28.51 53.45
N HIS A 7 -19.26 -29.11 52.40
CA HIS A 7 -19.29 -30.55 52.18
C HIS A 7 -17.86 -31.12 52.31
N HIS A 8 -17.68 -32.12 53.16
CA HIS A 8 -16.45 -32.91 53.20
C HIS A 8 -16.53 -33.99 52.12
N GLY A 9 -15.78 -33.82 51.04
CA GLY A 9 -15.76 -34.71 49.89
C GLY A 9 -15.38 -33.97 48.61
N ILE A 10 -15.34 -34.68 47.49
CA ILE A 10 -15.16 -34.07 46.17
C ILE A 10 -16.54 -33.63 45.64
N THR A 11 -16.66 -32.40 45.18
CA THR A 11 -17.87 -31.91 44.51
C THR A 11 -17.51 -31.62 43.05
N ALA A 12 -18.29 -32.15 42.13
CA ALA A 12 -18.16 -31.83 40.71
C ALA A 12 -19.22 -30.77 40.36
N THR A 13 -18.78 -29.62 39.87
CA THR A 13 -19.65 -28.60 39.30
C THR A 13 -19.32 -28.48 37.82
N GLU A 14 -20.22 -28.95 36.96
CA GLU A 14 -20.07 -28.83 35.52
C GLU A 14 -20.41 -27.40 35.10
N THR A 15 -19.43 -26.69 34.56
CA THR A 15 -19.61 -25.32 34.05
C THR A 15 -19.52 -25.38 32.53
N SER A 16 -20.55 -24.93 31.81
CA SER A 16 -20.58 -24.86 30.34
C SER A 16 -19.74 -23.71 29.76
N ASN A 17 -18.69 -23.29 30.48
CA ASN A 17 -17.80 -22.25 30.02
C ASN A 17 -16.95 -22.78 28.87
N ILE A 18 -17.29 -22.34 27.65
CA ILE A 18 -16.47 -22.57 26.47
C ILE A 18 -15.17 -21.79 26.64
N THR A 19 -14.03 -22.47 26.53
CA THR A 19 -12.74 -21.78 26.40
C THR A 19 -12.80 -20.96 25.12
N PRO A 20 -12.54 -19.64 25.14
CA PRO A 20 -12.63 -18.82 23.93
C PRO A 20 -11.68 -19.38 22.88
N ILE A 21 -12.21 -19.70 21.70
CA ILE A 21 -11.39 -20.15 20.57
C ILE A 21 -10.52 -18.98 20.11
N ILE A 22 -9.20 -19.15 20.20
CA ILE A 22 -8.24 -18.19 19.65
C ILE A 22 -8.25 -18.38 18.13
N LYS A 23 -8.77 -17.39 17.40
CA LYS A 23 -8.70 -17.36 15.93
C LYS A 23 -7.42 -16.64 15.50
N SER A 24 -6.67 -17.23 14.58
CA SER A 24 -5.59 -16.53 13.90
C SER A 24 -6.18 -15.40 13.06
N VAL A 25 -5.74 -14.17 13.29
CA VAL A 25 -6.11 -13.01 12.47
C VAL A 25 -5.16 -12.96 11.28
N SER A 26 -5.69 -12.77 10.07
CA SER A 26 -4.85 -12.57 8.89
C SER A 26 -4.00 -11.31 9.06
N MET A 27 -2.67 -11.47 9.07
CA MET A 27 -1.72 -10.36 9.19
C MET A 27 -1.35 -9.76 7.82
N SER A 28 -1.71 -10.42 6.72
CA SER A 28 -1.38 -10.04 5.34
C SER A 28 -2.50 -9.21 4.67
N THR A 29 -3.40 -8.60 5.45
CA THR A 29 -4.46 -7.76 4.89
C THR A 29 -3.95 -6.35 4.66
N ILE A 30 -3.94 -5.93 3.40
CA ILE A 30 -3.52 -4.60 2.97
C ILE A 30 -4.74 -3.69 2.89
N ALA A 31 -4.71 -2.50 3.49
CA ALA A 31 -5.60 -1.40 3.13
C ALA A 31 -4.91 -0.54 2.08
N LEU A 32 -5.51 -0.49 0.89
CA LEU A 32 -5.09 0.32 -0.23
C LEU A 32 -6.01 1.53 -0.31
N VAL A 33 -5.47 2.71 -0.08
CA VAL A 33 -6.15 3.99 -0.33
C VAL A 33 -5.70 4.49 -1.69
N SER A 34 -6.65 4.82 -2.56
CA SER A 34 -6.38 5.20 -3.94
C SER A 34 -7.47 6.11 -4.48
N THR A 35 -7.12 6.94 -5.46
CA THR A 35 -8.10 7.61 -6.32
C THR A 35 -8.28 6.81 -7.62
N SER A 36 -9.44 6.93 -8.24
CA SER A 36 -9.69 6.46 -9.61
C SER A 36 -10.93 7.16 -10.12
N ILE A 37 -10.85 7.75 -11.32
CA ILE A 37 -11.99 8.42 -11.95
C ILE A 37 -12.90 7.41 -12.68
N ASP A 38 -12.31 6.38 -13.29
CA ASP A 38 -13.02 5.42 -14.15
C ASP A 38 -13.34 4.08 -13.47
N ALA A 39 -13.20 3.99 -12.14
CA ALA A 39 -13.59 2.77 -11.43
C ALA A 39 -15.11 2.59 -11.43
N ASP A 40 -15.55 1.34 -11.55
CA ASP A 40 -16.97 0.94 -11.47
C ASP A 40 -17.52 1.24 -10.07
N ASP A 41 -18.46 2.17 -9.97
CA ASP A 41 -19.07 2.62 -8.71
C ASP A 41 -19.82 1.50 -7.97
N ALA A 42 -20.31 0.47 -8.68
CA ALA A 42 -20.98 -0.66 -8.04
C ALA A 42 -19.99 -1.57 -7.31
N LYS A 43 -18.78 -1.70 -7.85
CA LYS A 43 -17.72 -2.54 -7.27
C LYS A 43 -16.83 -1.77 -6.30
N TYR A 44 -16.51 -0.52 -6.63
CA TYR A 44 -15.68 0.40 -5.86
C TYR A 44 -16.43 1.72 -5.62
N PRO A 45 -17.47 1.69 -4.77
CA PRO A 45 -18.16 2.90 -4.34
C PRO A 45 -17.18 3.86 -3.64
N LEU A 46 -17.42 5.16 -3.82
CA LEU A 46 -16.67 6.21 -3.14
C LEU A 46 -16.79 6.07 -1.62
N ASP A 47 -15.69 6.38 -0.93
CA ASP A 47 -15.59 6.58 0.52
C ASP A 47 -16.01 5.34 1.34
N THR A 48 -16.07 4.19 0.68
CA THR A 48 -16.60 2.96 1.25
C THR A 48 -15.58 1.84 1.06
N PRO A 49 -15.03 1.27 2.16
CA PRO A 49 -14.06 0.20 2.02
C PRO A 49 -14.72 -1.09 1.50
N VAL A 50 -14.07 -1.72 0.53
CA VAL A 50 -14.48 -2.97 -0.12
C VAL A 50 -13.40 -4.03 0.08
N LEU A 51 -13.80 -5.25 0.43
CA LEU A 51 -12.88 -6.38 0.58
C LEU A 51 -12.71 -7.15 -0.73
N LEU A 52 -11.47 -7.32 -1.15
CA LEU A 52 -11.02 -8.32 -2.12
C LEU A 52 -10.35 -9.47 -1.35
N THR A 53 -10.89 -10.68 -1.43
CA THR A 53 -10.29 -11.88 -0.82
C THR A 53 -9.11 -12.43 -1.63
N GLY A 54 -8.89 -11.84 -2.80
CA GLY A 54 -7.77 -11.98 -3.72
C GLY A 54 -8.04 -11.08 -4.92
N ILE A 55 -7.00 -10.73 -5.68
CA ILE A 55 -7.10 -9.82 -6.82
C ILE A 55 -7.32 -10.64 -8.09
N THR A 56 -8.55 -10.63 -8.61
CA THR A 56 -8.84 -11.25 -9.91
C THR A 56 -8.57 -10.28 -11.06
N THR A 57 -8.62 -10.77 -12.31
CA THR A 57 -8.51 -9.88 -13.49
C THR A 57 -9.76 -9.01 -13.67
N ASP A 58 -10.92 -9.48 -13.21
CA ASP A 58 -12.17 -8.69 -13.21
C ASP A 58 -12.08 -7.52 -12.23
N ASP A 59 -11.52 -7.75 -11.03
CA ASP A 59 -11.32 -6.70 -10.03
C ASP A 59 -10.41 -5.56 -10.54
N VAL A 60 -9.39 -5.90 -11.33
CA VAL A 60 -8.49 -4.93 -11.96
C VAL A 60 -9.19 -4.19 -13.11
N THR A 61 -9.96 -4.89 -13.94
CA THR A 61 -10.70 -4.26 -15.04
C THR A 61 -11.75 -3.27 -14.51
N LYS A 62 -12.42 -3.61 -13.40
CA LYS A 62 -13.41 -2.75 -12.74
C LYS A 62 -12.80 -1.60 -11.95
N ALA A 63 -11.49 -1.61 -11.69
CA ALA A 63 -10.80 -0.51 -11.03
C ALA A 63 -10.55 0.70 -11.96
N GLY A 64 -10.84 0.56 -13.25
CA GLY A 64 -10.67 1.58 -14.28
C GLY A 64 -9.62 1.18 -15.32
N ALA A 65 -9.26 2.14 -16.16
CA ALA A 65 -8.24 1.95 -17.20
C ALA A 65 -6.86 1.61 -16.59
N LYS A 66 -5.96 1.04 -17.40
CA LYS A 66 -4.64 0.54 -16.92
C LYS A 66 -3.71 1.63 -16.42
N ASP A 67 -3.98 2.87 -16.79
CA ASP A 67 -3.27 4.08 -16.39
C ASP A 67 -3.84 4.71 -15.11
N THR A 68 -4.99 4.23 -14.60
CA THR A 68 -5.50 4.71 -13.32
C THR A 68 -4.72 4.11 -12.16
N LEU A 69 -4.53 4.92 -11.13
CA LEU A 69 -3.73 4.60 -9.94
C LEU A 69 -4.23 3.32 -9.25
N LEU A 70 -5.55 3.16 -9.09
CA LEU A 70 -6.13 1.97 -8.48
C LEU A 70 -5.83 0.69 -9.29
N SER A 71 -5.95 0.76 -10.62
CA SER A 71 -5.70 -0.39 -11.49
C SER A 71 -4.22 -0.81 -11.45
N GLN A 72 -3.30 0.16 -11.50
CA GLN A 72 -1.86 -0.09 -11.41
C GLN A 72 -1.44 -0.68 -10.07
N CYS A 73 -1.97 -0.16 -8.96
CA CYS A 73 -1.71 -0.67 -7.63
C CYS A 73 -2.16 -2.13 -7.49
N LEU A 74 -3.38 -2.44 -7.93
CA LEU A 74 -3.90 -3.80 -7.87
C LEU A 74 -3.11 -4.76 -8.78
N GLN A 75 -2.69 -4.32 -9.97
CA GLN A 75 -1.84 -5.11 -10.86
C GLN A 75 -0.47 -5.40 -10.25
N THR A 76 0.14 -4.39 -9.61
CA THR A 76 1.46 -4.52 -8.97
C THR A 76 1.42 -5.43 -7.76
N ILE A 77 0.41 -5.31 -6.90
CA ILE A 77 0.23 -6.24 -5.78
C ILE A 77 0.02 -7.66 -6.31
N LYS A 78 -0.86 -7.83 -7.29
CA LYS A 78 -1.15 -9.14 -7.91
C LYS A 78 0.07 -9.79 -8.56
N SER A 79 0.97 -9.01 -9.16
CA SER A 79 2.18 -9.54 -9.81
C SER A 79 3.20 -10.07 -8.82
N ILE A 80 3.23 -9.52 -7.60
CA ILE A 80 4.08 -10.00 -6.51
C ILE A 80 3.40 -11.15 -5.78
N GLN A 81 2.19 -10.92 -5.25
CA GLN A 81 1.45 -11.92 -4.49
C GLN A 81 -0.05 -11.64 -4.45
N ASN A 82 -0.84 -12.69 -4.63
CA ASN A 82 -2.28 -12.61 -4.43
C ASN A 82 -2.63 -12.66 -2.93
N THR A 83 -2.97 -11.51 -2.35
CA THR A 83 -3.35 -11.36 -0.93
C THR A 83 -4.73 -10.69 -0.80
N SER A 84 -5.31 -10.73 0.40
CA SER A 84 -6.55 -10.00 0.67
C SER A 84 -6.28 -8.50 0.80
N VAL A 85 -7.04 -7.69 0.06
CA VAL A 85 -6.89 -6.23 0.01
C VAL A 85 -8.23 -5.56 0.35
N VAL A 86 -8.21 -4.61 1.26
CA VAL A 86 -9.31 -3.68 1.52
C VAL A 86 -9.04 -2.43 0.69
N VAL A 87 -9.86 -2.17 -0.31
CA VAL A 87 -9.74 -1.00 -1.18
C VAL A 87 -10.63 0.11 -0.62
N LEU A 88 -10.07 1.29 -0.40
CA LEU A 88 -10.80 2.53 -0.14
C LEU A 88 -10.54 3.49 -1.30
N ARG A 89 -11.58 3.75 -2.09
CA ARG A 89 -11.54 4.73 -3.17
C ARG A 89 -11.92 6.10 -2.62
N LEU A 90 -11.08 7.09 -2.85
CA LEU A 90 -11.35 8.49 -2.54
C LEU A 90 -11.77 9.26 -3.79
N SER A 91 -12.58 10.29 -3.60
CA SER A 91 -12.92 11.27 -4.65
C SER A 91 -11.71 12.13 -5.02
N GLU A 92 -10.98 12.63 -4.02
CA GLU A 92 -9.79 13.47 -4.16
C GLU A 92 -8.68 13.04 -3.18
N PRO A 93 -7.39 13.26 -3.52
CA PRO A 93 -6.27 12.81 -2.68
C PRO A 93 -6.13 13.59 -1.36
N VAL A 94 -6.82 14.73 -1.22
CA VAL A 94 -6.75 15.61 -0.04
C VAL A 94 -7.84 15.28 0.99
N ASP A 95 -8.76 14.35 0.69
CA ASP A 95 -9.82 13.97 1.62
C ASP A 95 -9.34 13.03 2.74
N ILE A 96 -8.64 13.63 3.70
CA ILE A 96 -8.02 12.95 4.83
C ILE A 96 -9.07 12.42 5.83
N ALA A 97 -10.23 13.08 5.93
CA ALA A 97 -11.27 12.72 6.89
C ALA A 97 -11.89 11.36 6.55
N THR A 98 -12.11 11.10 5.26
CA THR A 98 -12.69 9.86 4.78
C THR A 98 -11.82 8.63 5.07
N VAL A 99 -10.51 8.80 5.24
CA VAL A 99 -9.59 7.68 5.57
C VAL A 99 -9.94 7.03 6.92
N ASP A 100 -10.59 7.75 7.85
CA ASP A 100 -11.06 7.17 9.12
C ASP A 100 -12.08 6.04 8.93
N THR A 101 -12.74 5.95 7.77
CA THR A 101 -13.64 4.84 7.44
C THR A 101 -12.95 3.47 7.49
N LEU A 102 -11.62 3.41 7.35
CA LEU A 102 -10.82 2.19 7.55
C LEU A 102 -10.93 1.63 8.97
N LEU A 103 -11.26 2.46 9.96
CA LEU A 103 -11.55 1.98 11.31
C LEU A 103 -12.84 1.16 11.37
N SER A 104 -13.75 1.27 10.40
CA SER A 104 -14.97 0.45 10.32
C SER A 104 -14.77 -0.89 9.60
N SER A 105 -13.61 -1.16 8.99
CA SER A 105 -13.39 -2.37 8.19
C SER A 105 -13.63 -3.66 8.97
N GLN A 106 -13.28 -3.72 10.26
CA GLN A 106 -13.49 -4.92 11.06
C GLN A 106 -14.98 -5.24 11.28
N SER A 107 -15.82 -4.25 11.54
CA SER A 107 -17.26 -4.45 11.77
C SER A 107 -18.01 -4.70 10.47
N ARG A 108 -17.58 -4.08 9.36
CA ARG A 108 -18.23 -4.19 8.06
C ARG A 108 -17.80 -5.42 7.25
N LEU A 109 -16.50 -5.71 7.23
CA LEU A 109 -15.88 -6.69 6.33
C LEU A 109 -15.31 -7.89 7.09
N GLY A 110 -15.31 -7.88 8.42
CA GLY A 110 -14.76 -8.95 9.26
C GLY A 110 -13.24 -9.02 9.29
N VAL A 111 -12.55 -8.12 8.58
CA VAL A 111 -11.08 -8.08 8.48
C VAL A 111 -10.50 -6.80 9.06
N THR A 112 -9.35 -6.93 9.71
CA THR A 112 -8.58 -5.78 10.21
C THR A 112 -7.35 -5.61 9.31
N PRO A 113 -7.28 -4.54 8.50
CA PRO A 113 -6.08 -4.28 7.72
C PRO A 113 -4.89 -4.01 8.65
N LYS A 114 -3.74 -4.64 8.35
CA LYS A 114 -2.50 -4.57 9.12
C LYS A 114 -1.36 -3.88 8.39
N ILE A 115 -1.51 -3.71 7.09
CA ILE A 115 -0.61 -2.98 6.20
C ILE A 115 -1.42 -1.84 5.60
N LEU A 116 -1.04 -0.59 5.82
CA LEU A 116 -1.73 0.57 5.27
C LEU A 116 -0.83 1.24 4.23
N ILE A 117 -1.37 1.49 3.05
CA ILE A 117 -0.65 2.15 1.96
C ILE A 117 -1.57 3.15 1.25
N ALA A 118 -0.98 4.24 0.79
CA ALA A 118 -1.63 5.21 -0.09
C ALA A 118 -0.64 5.62 -1.20
N PRO A 119 -0.36 4.71 -2.16
CA PRO A 119 0.66 4.95 -3.17
C PRO A 119 0.35 6.21 -3.97
N GLU A 120 1.38 7.01 -4.24
CA GLU A 120 1.34 8.25 -5.03
C GLU A 120 0.54 9.43 -4.45
N ILE A 121 -0.33 9.19 -3.48
CA ILE A 121 -1.14 10.20 -2.78
C ILE A 121 -0.71 10.36 -1.31
N ASP A 122 0.47 9.84 -0.96
CA ASP A 122 1.10 9.84 0.35
C ASP A 122 1.75 11.19 0.72
N THR A 123 0.95 12.26 0.66
CA THR A 123 1.34 13.57 1.19
C THR A 123 1.70 13.46 2.69
N PRO A 124 2.48 14.42 3.24
CA PRO A 124 2.83 14.39 4.67
C PRO A 124 1.60 14.26 5.59
N ASP A 125 0.49 14.94 5.26
CA ASP A 125 -0.74 14.89 6.04
C ASP A 125 -1.50 13.56 5.90
N MET A 126 -1.57 13.01 4.69
CA MET A 126 -2.10 11.66 4.47
C MET A 126 -1.31 10.63 5.28
N THR A 127 0.02 10.71 5.26
CA THR A 127 0.91 9.82 6.01
C THR A 127 0.69 9.94 7.51
N ARG A 128 0.58 11.16 8.05
CA ARG A 128 0.25 11.39 9.48
C ARG A 128 -1.08 10.77 9.86
N LYS A 129 -2.09 10.88 9.00
CA LYS A 129 -3.42 10.28 9.24
C LYS A 129 -3.38 8.76 9.23
N LEU A 130 -2.69 8.16 8.27
CA LEU A 130 -2.48 6.71 8.22
C LEU A 130 -1.74 6.22 9.45
N VAL A 131 -0.74 6.97 9.94
CA VAL A 131 -0.03 6.66 11.20
C VAL A 131 -0.96 6.70 12.40
N GLU A 132 -1.88 7.66 12.48
CA GLU A 132 -2.90 7.71 13.55
C GLU A 132 -3.77 6.45 13.56
N ILE A 133 -4.24 6.04 12.38
CA ILE A 133 -5.05 4.82 12.20
C ILE A 133 -4.22 3.58 12.54
N ALA A 134 -2.96 3.55 12.10
CA ALA A 134 -2.05 2.44 12.34
C ALA A 134 -1.80 2.21 13.84
N LYS A 135 -1.63 3.29 14.62
CA LYS A 135 -1.52 3.22 16.08
C LYS A 135 -2.75 2.59 16.73
N LYS A 136 -3.96 3.00 16.32
CA LYS A 136 -5.22 2.43 16.82
C LYS A 136 -5.36 0.94 16.46
N ARG A 137 -4.95 0.56 15.25
CA ARG A 137 -5.13 -0.81 14.72
C ARG A 137 -3.96 -1.75 14.95
N ARG A 138 -2.84 -1.27 15.52
CA ARG A 138 -1.56 -1.99 15.59
C ARG A 138 -1.19 -2.52 14.20
N ALA A 139 -1.18 -1.61 13.25
CA ALA A 139 -0.82 -1.82 11.85
C ALA A 139 0.46 -1.04 11.55
N PHE A 140 1.00 -1.24 10.36
CA PHE A 140 2.16 -0.51 9.84
C PHE A 140 1.79 0.22 8.55
N VAL A 141 2.36 1.41 8.37
CA VAL A 141 2.19 2.25 7.19
C VAL A 141 3.45 2.16 6.35
N TYR A 142 3.29 1.92 5.05
CA TYR A 142 4.39 2.05 4.09
C TYR A 142 4.09 3.24 3.18
N ALA A 143 4.98 4.22 3.19
CA ALA A 143 4.85 5.45 2.43
C ALA A 143 6.20 5.81 1.79
N SER A 144 6.13 6.49 0.65
CA SER A 144 7.25 7.15 0.00
C SER A 144 7.38 8.58 0.52
N PRO A 145 8.62 9.11 0.61
CA PRO A 145 8.82 10.50 1.04
C PRO A 145 8.32 11.46 -0.05
N ARG A 146 7.29 12.24 0.25
CA ARG A 146 6.71 13.25 -0.65
C ARG A 146 6.69 14.63 -0.02
N ALA A 147 6.84 15.64 -0.86
CA ALA A 147 6.62 17.04 -0.49
C ALA A 147 5.11 17.33 -0.34
N GLU A 148 4.77 18.52 0.17
CA GLU A 148 3.38 18.91 0.45
C GLU A 148 2.51 18.99 -0.81
N ASP A 149 3.13 19.26 -1.96
CA ASP A 149 2.51 19.27 -3.29
C ASP A 149 2.26 17.86 -3.86
N GLY A 150 2.67 16.80 -3.14
CA GLY A 150 2.60 15.42 -3.59
C GLY A 150 3.77 15.01 -4.49
N THR A 151 4.79 15.85 -4.70
CA THR A 151 5.94 15.48 -5.52
C THR A 151 6.88 14.56 -4.74
N LEU A 152 7.44 13.54 -5.42
CA LEU A 152 8.36 12.59 -4.79
C LEU A 152 9.69 13.27 -4.44
N ILE A 153 10.13 13.14 -3.19
CA ILE A 153 11.44 13.60 -2.74
C ILE A 153 12.49 12.56 -3.15
N THR A 154 13.47 12.99 -3.93
CA THR A 154 14.53 12.10 -4.47
C THR A 154 15.93 12.44 -3.94
N VAL A 155 16.07 13.60 -3.29
CA VAL A 155 17.34 14.06 -2.71
C VAL A 155 17.48 13.48 -1.30
N LYS A 156 18.59 12.78 -1.04
CA LYS A 156 18.80 12.05 0.23
C LYS A 156 18.75 12.94 1.47
N GLU A 157 19.25 14.17 1.37
CA GLU A 157 19.27 15.14 2.47
C GLU A 157 17.83 15.54 2.85
N ASP A 158 17.01 15.83 1.84
CA ASP A 158 15.59 16.16 2.03
C ASP A 158 14.78 14.97 2.54
N ILE A 159 15.11 13.74 2.11
CA ILE A 159 14.50 12.51 2.65
C ILE A 159 14.83 12.35 4.14
N ALA A 160 16.07 12.63 4.55
CA ALA A 160 16.47 12.57 5.95
C ALA A 160 15.72 13.62 6.78
N ALA A 161 15.62 14.86 6.28
CA ALA A 161 14.84 15.91 6.91
C ALA A 161 13.35 15.55 7.01
N TYR A 162 12.76 15.00 5.95
CA TYR A 162 11.39 14.50 5.93
C TYR A 162 11.17 13.44 6.99
N ARG A 163 12.06 12.42 7.07
CA ARG A 163 12.00 11.36 8.08
C ARG A 163 12.00 11.93 9.50
N ASP A 164 12.84 12.92 9.75
CA ASP A 164 12.97 13.51 11.08
C ASP A 164 11.71 14.30 11.51
N THR A 165 10.81 14.64 10.58
CA THR A 165 9.48 15.18 10.92
C THR A 165 8.51 14.14 11.50
N PHE A 166 8.77 12.84 11.33
CA PHE A 166 7.90 11.77 11.80
C PHE A 166 8.48 11.06 13.03
N ALA A 167 7.78 11.17 14.16
CA ALA A 167 8.07 10.42 15.39
C ALA A 167 7.11 9.23 15.55
N ALA A 168 7.08 8.32 14.58
CA ALA A 168 6.17 7.17 14.59
C ALA A 168 6.90 5.85 14.30
N ARG A 169 6.78 4.89 15.21
CA ARG A 169 7.33 3.53 15.04
C ARG A 169 6.53 2.69 14.04
N GLU A 170 5.30 3.12 13.75
CA GLU A 170 4.38 2.46 12.83
C GLU A 170 4.63 2.82 11.35
N LEU A 171 5.54 3.77 11.07
CA LEU A 171 5.83 4.24 9.72
C LEU A 171 7.12 3.63 9.17
N MET A 172 7.03 3.06 7.98
CA MET A 172 8.17 2.62 7.18
C MET A 172 8.25 3.47 5.93
N LEU A 173 9.30 4.28 5.84
CA LEU A 173 9.59 5.05 4.64
C LEU A 173 10.35 4.21 3.63
N ILE A 174 9.87 4.20 2.39
CA ILE A 174 10.49 3.53 1.26
C ILE A 174 10.99 4.60 0.30
N GLU A 175 12.30 4.67 0.10
CA GLU A 175 12.91 5.55 -0.90
C GLU A 175 12.57 5.07 -2.32
N GLY A 176 12.29 6.03 -3.20
CA GLY A 176 11.98 5.78 -4.60
C GLY A 176 10.49 5.68 -4.89
N GLU A 177 10.20 5.55 -6.18
CA GLU A 177 8.85 5.44 -6.70
C GLU A 177 8.36 3.99 -6.63
N TRP A 178 7.07 3.80 -6.33
CA TRP A 178 6.44 2.49 -6.35
C TRP A 178 6.50 1.90 -7.77
N GLY A 179 7.06 0.71 -7.93
CA GLY A 179 7.04 -0.03 -9.21
C GLY A 179 8.16 0.28 -10.20
N VAL A 180 9.03 1.27 -9.95
CA VAL A 180 10.29 1.44 -10.71
C VAL A 180 11.46 1.06 -9.80
N PRO A 181 12.13 -0.09 -10.00
CA PRO A 181 13.29 -0.43 -9.20
C PRO A 181 14.32 0.69 -9.30
N ALA A 182 14.78 1.20 -8.14
CA ALA A 182 15.85 2.17 -8.03
C ALA A 182 17.14 1.58 -8.63
N GLY A 183 17.29 1.76 -9.93
CA GLY A 183 18.18 0.95 -10.74
C GLY A 183 18.11 1.24 -12.24
N LYS A 184 17.44 2.31 -12.68
CA LYS A 184 17.81 3.10 -13.86
C LYS A 184 17.37 4.55 -13.62
N VAL A 185 18.25 5.36 -13.03
CA VAL A 185 18.27 6.79 -13.39
C VAL A 185 18.28 6.79 -14.91
N THR A 186 17.22 7.31 -15.52
CA THR A 186 17.16 7.48 -16.95
C THR A 186 18.33 8.39 -17.34
N ARG A 187 19.45 7.79 -17.76
CA ARG A 187 20.36 8.39 -18.72
C ARG A 187 19.58 8.60 -20.03
N ARG A 188 18.57 9.47 -20.03
CA ARG A 188 17.99 10.08 -21.23
C ARG A 188 18.94 11.16 -21.76
N LEU A 189 20.23 10.82 -21.87
CA LEU A 189 21.23 11.57 -22.61
C LEU A 189 22.10 10.65 -23.48
N TRP A 190 22.16 9.34 -23.18
CA TRP A 190 22.89 8.37 -24.00
C TRP A 190 21.98 7.66 -25.03
N ALA A 191 20.68 7.54 -24.78
CA ALA A 191 19.74 6.85 -25.67
C ALA A 191 19.18 7.72 -26.82
N SER A 192 19.62 8.98 -26.95
CA SER A 192 19.18 9.90 -28.02
C SER A 192 20.15 10.01 -29.19
N LYS A 193 21.28 9.29 -29.20
CA LYS A 193 22.03 9.12 -30.45
C LYS A 193 21.50 7.89 -31.18
N PRO A 194 20.90 8.04 -32.38
CA PRO A 194 20.48 6.88 -33.14
C PRO A 194 21.71 6.01 -33.42
N TYR A 195 21.57 4.68 -33.29
CA TYR A 195 22.63 3.75 -33.64
C TYR A 195 23.00 3.97 -35.11
N PRO A 196 24.29 4.20 -35.43
CA PRO A 196 24.71 4.42 -36.80
C PRO A 196 24.38 3.16 -37.62
N THR A 197 23.66 3.35 -38.73
CA THR A 197 23.32 2.24 -39.63
C THR A 197 24.60 1.65 -40.22
N LEU A 198 24.55 0.39 -40.68
CA LEU A 198 25.73 -0.38 -41.15
C LEU A 198 26.55 0.30 -42.26
N VAL A 199 26.03 1.38 -42.87
CA VAL A 199 26.74 2.23 -43.83
C VAL A 199 27.82 3.09 -43.14
N GLU A 200 27.58 3.60 -41.92
CA GLU A 200 28.54 4.43 -41.16
C GLU A 200 29.63 3.59 -40.47
N LYS A 201 29.38 2.29 -40.24
CA LYS A 201 30.36 1.39 -39.62
C LYS A 201 31.57 1.11 -40.52
N LYS A 202 31.43 1.30 -41.84
CA LYS A 202 32.51 1.12 -42.82
C LYS A 202 33.49 2.30 -42.89
N MET A 203 33.12 3.46 -42.35
CA MET A 203 33.95 4.67 -42.35
C MET A 203 34.84 4.81 -41.09
N LEU A 204 34.52 4.09 -40.01
CA LEU A 204 35.25 4.16 -38.73
C LEU A 204 36.36 3.10 -38.58
N ILE A 205 36.58 2.25 -39.58
CA ILE A 205 37.64 1.24 -39.59
C ILE A 205 38.53 1.50 -40.81
N SER A 206 39.38 2.51 -40.71
CA SER A 206 40.56 2.68 -41.57
C SER A 206 41.73 3.04 -40.66
N PRO A 207 42.70 2.14 -40.45
CA PRO A 207 43.87 2.46 -39.64
C PRO A 207 44.76 3.43 -40.43
N GLN A 208 45.13 4.54 -39.80
CA GLN A 208 46.26 5.36 -40.23
C GLN A 208 47.52 4.48 -40.24
N LEU A 209 48.00 4.12 -41.43
CA LEU A 209 49.30 3.48 -41.64
C LEU A 209 50.03 4.12 -42.82
N SER A 210 51.19 4.73 -42.51
CA SER A 210 52.21 5.34 -43.39
C SER A 210 51.77 6.61 -44.14
N ARG A 211 52.56 7.68 -44.25
CA ARG A 211 54.00 7.95 -44.10
C ARG A 211 54.20 9.36 -43.51
#